data_AF-A0A3A9VE81-F1
#
_entry.id   AF-A0A3A9VE81-F1
#
_cell.length_a   1.000
_cell.length_b   1.000
_cell.length_c   1.000
_cell.angle_alpha   90.00
_cell.angle_beta   90.00
_cell.angle_gamma   90.00
#
_symmetry.space_group_name_H-M   'P 1'
#
loop_
_entity.id
_entity.type
_entity.pdbx_description
1 polymer ?
#
loop_
_entity_poly.entity_id
_entity_poly.type
_entity_poly.pdbx_seq_one_letter_code
_entity_poly.pdbx_strand_id
1 'polypeptide(L)'
;MKIHRAHKLLVLIAFVLIGLLSFGQEDFDFKKFESFSLKDTIYIDLNGNNIMEKVYIKESECRKLFIREEGSKPIFFGCGNKDGLDLLSEVEWVDQWCIVFDKQVKEVLFKEDGDIDKDTLFNLERPSIYIGKKETGGGIITYKEGELYWIHQAD
;
A
#
# COMPACT_ATOMS: atom_id res chain seq x y z
N MET A 1 6.92 -46.41 -35.55
CA MET A 1 5.90 -47.00 -34.66
C MET A 1 6.56 -47.50 -33.38
N LYS A 2 6.45 -46.73 -32.28
CA LYS A 2 6.30 -47.16 -30.87
C LYS A 2 6.33 -45.89 -30.01
N ILE A 3 5.20 -45.61 -29.35
CA ILE A 3 4.99 -44.57 -28.33
C ILE A 3 5.27 -45.22 -26.97
N HIS A 4 5.78 -44.47 -25.98
CA HIS A 4 5.43 -44.47 -24.53
C HIS A 4 6.37 -43.48 -23.79
N ARG A 5 5.94 -42.26 -23.44
CA ARG A 5 5.23 -41.78 -22.22
C ARG A 5 6.13 -41.49 -20.98
N ALA A 6 6.26 -40.19 -20.72
CA ALA A 6 6.18 -39.45 -19.43
C ALA A 6 7.18 -39.74 -18.27
N HIS A 7 7.87 -38.69 -17.78
CA HIS A 7 7.57 -37.99 -16.50
C HIS A 7 8.64 -36.95 -16.06
N LYS A 8 8.13 -35.82 -15.50
CA LYS A 8 8.72 -34.89 -14.48
C LYS A 8 9.96 -34.05 -14.88
N LEU A 9 9.85 -32.73 -15.08
CA LEU A 9 9.65 -31.59 -14.14
C LEU A 9 10.91 -31.21 -13.33
N LEU A 10 11.58 -30.11 -13.70
CA LEU A 10 12.17 -29.03 -12.86
C LEU A 10 12.85 -28.00 -13.79
N VAL A 11 12.24 -26.86 -14.13
CA VAL A 11 12.36 -25.53 -13.50
C VAL A 11 13.78 -25.17 -13.04
N LEU A 12 14.43 -24.28 -13.81
CA LEU A 12 15.30 -23.24 -13.26
C LEU A 12 15.21 -22.03 -14.22
N ILE A 13 14.24 -21.16 -13.99
CA ILE A 13 14.19 -19.84 -14.63
C ILE A 13 15.24 -19.01 -13.90
N ALA A 14 16.38 -18.80 -14.57
CA ALA A 14 17.37 -17.84 -14.12
C ALA A 14 16.75 -16.44 -14.21
N PHE A 15 16.52 -15.82 -13.07
CA PHE A 15 16.15 -14.41 -12.98
C PHE A 15 17.26 -13.58 -13.60
N VAL A 16 16.95 -12.99 -14.76
CA VAL A 16 17.78 -11.98 -15.41
C VAL A 16 17.84 -10.77 -14.47
N LEU A 17 19.07 -10.36 -14.15
CA LEU A 17 19.37 -9.08 -13.50
C LEU A 17 18.59 -7.94 -14.20
N ILE A 18 17.70 -7.30 -13.46
CA ILE A 18 17.38 -5.89 -13.69
C ILE A 18 17.79 -5.15 -12.41
N GLY A 19 19.09 -4.95 -12.29
CA GLY A 19 19.65 -3.99 -11.35
C GLY A 19 19.55 -2.60 -11.96
N LEU A 20 18.43 -1.93 -11.71
CA LEU A 20 18.34 -0.48 -11.62
C LEU A 20 17.29 -0.18 -10.54
N LEU A 21 17.72 -0.27 -9.28
CA LEU A 21 17.04 0.41 -8.18
C LEU A 21 17.20 1.91 -8.47
N SER A 22 16.24 2.52 -9.14
CA SER A 22 16.06 3.97 -9.08
C SER A 22 15.59 4.28 -7.67
N PHE A 23 16.52 4.73 -6.82
CA PHE A 23 16.15 5.45 -5.60
C PHE A 23 15.44 6.73 -6.04
N GLY A 24 14.12 6.78 -5.86
CA GLY A 24 13.32 7.98 -6.08
C GLY A 24 13.87 9.13 -5.23
N GLN A 25 14.02 10.28 -5.87
CA GLN A 25 14.53 11.52 -5.32
C GLN A 25 13.47 12.19 -4.42
N GLU A 26 13.82 12.41 -3.15
CA GLU A 26 13.32 13.41 -2.17
C GLU A 26 11.81 13.72 -2.00
N ASP A 27 10.87 12.89 -2.47
CA ASP A 27 9.43 13.17 -2.29
C ASP A 27 8.81 12.52 -1.02
N PHE A 28 9.54 11.66 -0.29
CA PHE A 28 9.04 11.00 0.92
C PHE A 28 10.08 11.00 2.04
N ASP A 29 9.63 11.18 3.28
CA ASP A 29 10.43 11.07 4.50
C ASP A 29 10.82 9.62 4.88
N PHE A 30 10.42 8.63 4.06
CA PHE A 30 10.70 7.21 4.31
C PHE A 30 12.11 6.83 3.87
N LYS A 31 12.80 6.05 4.71
CA LYS A 31 14.15 5.56 4.42
C LYS A 31 14.15 4.34 3.49
N LYS A 32 13.11 3.51 3.58
CA LYS A 32 12.94 2.31 2.77
C LYS A 32 11.54 2.26 2.20
N PHE A 33 11.43 2.55 0.91
CA PHE A 33 10.17 2.49 0.17
C PHE A 33 10.39 2.03 -1.26
N GLU A 34 9.31 1.61 -1.91
CA GLU A 34 9.25 1.32 -3.34
C GLU A 34 8.05 2.06 -3.93
N SER A 35 8.31 3.00 -4.83
CA SER A 35 7.27 3.78 -5.52
C SER A 35 6.76 3.05 -6.75
N PHE A 36 5.49 3.25 -7.04
CA PHE A 36 4.83 2.65 -8.19
C PHE A 36 4.18 3.76 -9.04
N SER A 37 3.60 3.44 -10.19
CA SER A 37 2.68 4.31 -10.96
C SER A 37 1.24 3.98 -10.61
N LEU A 38 0.30 4.92 -10.39
CA LEU A 38 -1.08 4.64 -9.93
C LEU A 38 -1.86 3.57 -10.72
N LYS A 39 -1.38 3.19 -11.91
CA LYS A 39 -1.93 2.13 -12.76
C LYS A 39 -1.45 0.72 -12.40
N ASP A 40 -0.39 0.59 -11.61
CA ASP A 40 0.15 -0.72 -11.27
C ASP A 40 -0.78 -1.44 -10.30
N THR A 41 -0.41 -2.66 -9.95
CA THR A 41 -1.06 -3.41 -8.91
C THR A 41 0.02 -3.87 -7.97
N ILE A 42 -0.17 -3.59 -6.68
CA ILE A 42 0.73 -4.03 -5.63
C ILE A 42 0.21 -5.35 -5.06
N TYR A 43 1.13 -6.29 -4.85
CA TYR A 43 0.88 -7.54 -4.15
C TYR A 43 1.72 -7.52 -2.88
N ILE A 44 1.08 -7.55 -1.72
CA ILE A 44 1.71 -7.39 -0.41
C ILE A 44 0.95 -8.23 0.62
N ASP A 45 1.60 -8.71 1.68
CA ASP A 45 0.93 -9.29 2.86
C ASP A 45 0.81 -8.20 3.95
N LEU A 46 -0.33 -7.51 3.97
CA LEU A 46 -0.60 -6.38 4.85
C LEU A 46 -1.02 -6.82 6.25
N ASN A 47 -1.83 -7.88 6.35
CA ASN A 47 -2.36 -8.34 7.64
C ASN A 47 -1.49 -9.40 8.33
N GLY A 48 -0.56 -10.03 7.60
CA GLY A 48 0.38 -11.00 8.14
C GLY A 48 -0.04 -12.45 8.14
N ASN A 49 -1.09 -12.80 7.40
CA ASN A 49 -1.60 -14.17 7.34
C ASN A 49 -0.90 -15.03 6.27
N ASN A 50 0.11 -14.49 5.58
CA ASN A 50 0.82 -15.09 4.43
C ASN A 50 -0.04 -15.28 3.18
N ILE A 51 -1.16 -14.58 3.06
CA ILE A 51 -1.98 -14.47 1.85
C ILE A 51 -1.76 -13.07 1.30
N MET A 52 -1.31 -12.99 0.04
CA MET A 52 -1.01 -11.70 -0.57
C MET A 52 -2.29 -10.97 -0.93
N GLU A 53 -2.50 -9.78 -0.39
CA GLU A 53 -3.52 -8.87 -0.86
C GLU A 53 -3.11 -8.18 -2.17
N LYS A 54 -4.07 -8.10 -3.08
CA LYS A 54 -4.00 -7.32 -4.30
C LYS A 54 -4.50 -5.91 -4.03
N VAL A 55 -3.60 -4.94 -4.02
CA VAL A 55 -3.89 -3.51 -3.80
C VAL A 55 -3.78 -2.77 -5.13
N TYR A 56 -4.83 -2.04 -5.52
CA TYR A 56 -4.83 -1.30 -6.78
C TYR A 56 -5.84 -0.17 -6.80
N ILE A 57 -5.56 0.83 -7.62
CA ILE A 57 -6.48 1.93 -7.90
C ILE A 57 -7.27 1.62 -9.17
N LYS A 58 -8.59 1.83 -9.12
CA LYS A 58 -9.47 1.72 -10.29
C LYS A 58 -10.05 3.08 -10.62
N GLU A 59 -9.76 3.55 -11.81
CA GLU A 59 -10.41 4.71 -12.41
C GLU A 59 -11.79 4.29 -12.99
N SER A 60 -12.84 5.01 -12.60
CA SER A 60 -14.20 4.82 -13.11
C SER A 60 -14.95 6.16 -13.08
N GLU A 61 -16.26 6.19 -12.79
CA GLU A 61 -17.00 7.45 -12.57
C GLU A 61 -16.43 8.28 -11.40
N CYS A 62 -15.84 7.59 -10.43
CA CYS A 62 -15.03 8.11 -9.34
C CYS A 62 -13.90 7.12 -9.07
N ARG A 63 -12.81 7.60 -8.47
CA ARG A 63 -11.62 6.78 -8.22
C ARG A 63 -11.84 5.94 -6.98
N LYS A 64 -11.38 4.68 -7.02
CA LYS A 64 -11.45 3.76 -5.88
C LYS A 64 -10.10 3.10 -5.62
N LEU A 65 -9.72 3.01 -4.35
CA LEU A 65 -8.63 2.15 -3.90
C LEU A 65 -9.22 0.82 -3.42
N PHE A 66 -8.69 -0.29 -3.90
CA PHE A 66 -9.12 -1.63 -3.50
C PHE A 66 -7.99 -2.35 -2.74
N ILE A 67 -8.37 -3.08 -1.71
CA ILE A 67 -7.55 -4.11 -1.06
C ILE A 67 -8.34 -5.43 -1.17
N ARG A 68 -7.75 -6.44 -1.80
CA ARG A 68 -8.41 -7.73 -2.04
C ARG A 68 -7.53 -8.90 -1.62
N GLU A 69 -8.06 -9.71 -0.71
CA GLU A 69 -7.48 -10.98 -0.34
C GLU A 69 -8.34 -12.13 -0.91
N GLU A 70 -7.70 -13.22 -1.33
CA GLU A 70 -8.42 -14.41 -1.80
C GLU A 70 -9.24 -15.05 -0.67
N GLY A 71 -10.53 -15.29 -0.91
CA GLY A 71 -11.43 -15.88 0.10
C GLY A 71 -12.09 -14.88 1.04
N SER A 72 -11.72 -13.59 0.96
CA SER A 72 -12.24 -12.52 1.82
C SER A 72 -13.08 -11.50 1.04
N LYS A 73 -13.94 -10.77 1.75
CA LYS A 73 -14.71 -9.66 1.15
C LYS A 73 -13.74 -8.54 0.76
N PRO A 74 -13.85 -7.95 -0.44
CA PRO A 74 -12.99 -6.84 -0.84
C PRO A 74 -13.28 -5.61 0.02
N ILE A 75 -12.21 -4.91 0.41
CA ILE A 75 -12.25 -3.61 1.06
C ILE A 75 -12.02 -2.55 -0.02
N PHE A 76 -12.79 -1.47 0.00
CA PHE A 76 -12.52 -0.34 -0.89
C PHE A 76 -12.84 1.01 -0.29
N PHE A 77 -12.05 1.98 -0.73
CA PHE A 77 -12.18 3.38 -0.37
C PHE A 77 -12.48 4.22 -1.61
N GLY A 78 -13.00 5.42 -1.40
CA GLY A 78 -13.42 6.33 -2.46
C GLY A 78 -14.92 6.24 -2.77
N CYS A 79 -15.40 7.22 -3.55
CA CYS A 79 -16.80 7.32 -3.96
C CYS A 79 -17.80 7.38 -2.79
N GLY A 80 -17.42 8.03 -1.70
CA GLY A 80 -18.22 8.10 -0.48
C GLY A 80 -18.19 6.83 0.38
N ASN A 81 -17.55 5.74 -0.07
CA ASN A 81 -17.31 4.59 0.80
C ASN A 81 -16.07 4.81 1.65
N LYS A 82 -16.22 4.53 2.94
CA LYS A 82 -15.20 4.71 3.97
C LYS A 82 -14.62 3.39 4.46
N ASP A 83 -15.31 2.24 4.31
CA ASP A 83 -14.92 0.89 4.82
C ASP A 83 -13.99 0.91 6.09
N GLY A 84 -14.34 1.73 7.10
CA GLY A 84 -13.60 1.86 8.36
C GLY A 84 -12.57 3.00 8.47
N LEU A 85 -12.21 3.67 7.37
CA LEU A 85 -11.28 4.81 7.31
C LEU A 85 -11.98 6.04 6.71
N ASP A 86 -12.60 6.84 7.57
CA ASP A 86 -13.46 7.98 7.21
C ASP A 86 -12.81 9.02 6.28
N LEU A 87 -11.47 9.19 6.38
CA LEU A 87 -10.69 10.14 5.58
C LEU A 87 -10.48 9.68 4.13
N LEU A 88 -10.76 8.41 3.82
CA LEU A 88 -10.58 7.84 2.49
C LEU A 88 -11.89 7.76 1.70
N SER A 89 -12.90 8.58 2.06
CA SER A 89 -14.14 8.66 1.28
C SER A 89 -13.93 9.17 -0.16
N GLU A 90 -12.83 9.86 -0.40
CA GLU A 90 -12.37 10.35 -1.70
C GLU A 90 -10.89 10.00 -1.86
N VAL A 91 -10.48 9.57 -3.06
CA VAL A 91 -9.09 9.17 -3.36
C VAL A 91 -8.57 9.82 -4.65
N GLU A 92 -9.37 10.68 -5.28
CA GLU A 92 -9.06 11.47 -6.48
C GLU A 92 -7.86 12.39 -6.29
N TRP A 93 -7.59 12.80 -5.05
CA TRP A 93 -6.46 13.65 -4.69
C TRP A 93 -5.11 12.92 -4.76
N VAL A 94 -5.10 11.59 -4.70
CA VAL A 94 -3.86 10.79 -4.66
C VAL A 94 -3.10 10.91 -5.98
N ASP A 95 -1.85 11.34 -5.92
CA ASP A 95 -0.90 11.31 -7.05
C ASP A 95 0.41 10.59 -6.73
N GLN A 96 0.61 10.23 -5.45
CA GLN A 96 1.75 9.48 -4.94
C GLN A 96 1.28 8.20 -4.26
N TRP A 97 2.01 7.11 -4.48
CA TRP A 97 1.76 5.85 -3.80
C TRP A 97 3.01 4.96 -3.76
N CYS A 98 3.25 4.30 -2.64
CA CYS A 98 4.42 3.44 -2.46
C CYS A 98 4.17 2.37 -1.39
N ILE A 99 4.99 1.31 -1.42
CA ILE A 99 5.14 0.42 -0.27
C ILE A 99 6.18 1.02 0.67
N VAL A 100 5.85 1.11 1.95
CA VAL A 100 6.75 1.56 3.01
C VAL A 100 7.25 0.34 3.79
N PHE A 101 8.56 0.18 3.87
CA PHE A 101 9.23 -0.92 4.59
C PHE A 101 9.86 -0.47 5.91
N ASP A 102 9.82 0.82 6.22
CA ASP A 102 10.27 1.34 7.50
C ASP A 102 9.52 0.66 8.65
N LYS A 103 10.23 0.38 9.74
CA LYS A 103 9.62 -0.21 10.95
C LYS A 103 9.04 0.84 11.88
N GLN A 104 9.36 2.11 11.65
CA GLN A 104 8.89 3.20 12.46
C GLN A 104 8.69 4.43 11.58
N VAL A 105 7.54 5.06 11.74
CA VAL A 105 7.12 6.27 11.02
C VAL A 105 6.64 7.30 12.03
N LYS A 106 6.53 8.57 11.63
CA LYS A 106 5.85 9.57 12.43
C LYS A 106 4.35 9.48 12.17
N GLU A 107 3.54 9.75 13.18
CA GLU A 107 2.10 9.92 13.06
C GLU A 107 1.78 11.31 13.56
N VAL A 108 1.11 12.09 12.71
CA VAL A 108 0.65 13.43 13.06
C VAL A 108 -0.75 13.33 13.62
N LEU A 109 -0.92 13.77 14.88
CA LEU A 109 -2.21 13.81 15.54
C LEU A 109 -2.74 15.24 15.53
N PHE A 110 -4.05 15.38 15.32
CA PHE A 110 -4.73 16.67 15.29
C PHE A 110 -5.67 16.81 16.48
N LYS A 111 -5.86 18.05 16.94
CA LYS A 111 -6.89 18.44 17.89
C LYS A 111 -8.25 18.53 17.19
N GLU A 112 -9.32 18.67 17.98
CA GLU A 112 -10.70 18.79 17.46
C GLU A 112 -10.89 20.02 16.54
N ASP A 113 -10.07 21.05 16.68
CA ASP A 113 -10.09 22.26 15.83
C ASP A 113 -9.23 22.14 14.55
N GLY A 114 -8.57 20.99 14.36
CA GLY A 114 -7.71 20.74 13.21
C GLY A 114 -6.28 21.24 13.36
N ASP A 115 -5.90 21.84 14.50
CA ASP A 115 -4.50 22.15 14.79
C ASP A 115 -3.72 20.87 15.08
N ILE A 116 -2.43 20.86 14.75
CA ILE A 116 -1.53 19.77 15.12
C ILE A 116 -1.44 19.71 16.65
N ASP A 117 -1.77 18.55 17.22
CA ASP A 117 -1.61 18.28 18.63
C ASP A 117 -0.19 17.85 18.94
N LYS A 118 0.25 16.77 18.28
CA LYS A 118 1.53 16.14 18.56
C LYS A 118 1.94 15.17 17.44
N ASP A 119 3.25 15.09 17.21
CA ASP A 119 3.85 14.00 16.47
C ASP A 119 4.22 12.86 17.42
N THR A 120 3.75 11.65 17.12
CA THR A 120 4.17 10.43 17.81
C THR A 120 4.91 9.49 16.87
N LEU A 121 5.72 8.59 17.42
CA LEU A 121 6.32 7.52 16.65
C LEU A 121 5.36 6.34 16.63
N PHE A 122 5.06 5.84 15.43
CA PHE A 122 4.26 4.65 15.21
C PHE A 122 5.16 3.52 14.70
N ASN A 123 5.06 2.34 15.31
CA ASN A 123 5.81 1.17 14.86
C ASN A 123 4.98 0.37 13.86
N LEU A 124 5.47 0.26 12.63
CA LEU A 124 4.88 -0.60 11.61
C LEU A 124 5.34 -2.04 11.84
N GLU A 125 4.39 -2.93 12.10
CA GLU A 125 4.67 -4.36 12.25
C GLU A 125 5.14 -4.95 10.92
N ARG A 126 4.59 -4.45 9.80
CA ARG A 126 4.69 -5.01 8.45
C ARG A 126 4.87 -3.92 7.40
N PRO A 127 5.32 -4.27 6.19
CA PRO A 127 5.25 -3.37 5.05
C PRO A 127 3.83 -2.84 4.88
N SER A 128 3.69 -1.55 4.57
CA SER A 128 2.41 -0.85 4.55
C SER A 128 2.28 -0.01 3.28
N ILE A 129 1.08 0.48 2.98
CA ILE A 129 0.84 1.28 1.77
C ILE A 129 0.77 2.75 2.15
N TYR A 130 1.63 3.57 1.56
CA TYR A 130 1.44 5.02 1.58
C TYR A 130 0.64 5.45 0.37
N ILE A 131 -0.32 6.35 0.58
CA ILE A 131 -0.96 7.15 -0.46
C ILE A 131 -0.88 8.62 -0.08
N GLY A 132 -0.62 9.47 -1.06
CA GLY A 132 -0.38 10.88 -0.81
C GLY A 132 -0.62 11.75 -2.03
N LYS A 133 -0.47 13.05 -1.80
CA LYS A 133 -0.35 14.03 -2.86
C LYS A 133 0.87 14.91 -2.59
N LYS A 134 1.67 15.12 -3.63
CA LYS A 134 2.84 16.00 -3.54
C LYS A 134 2.46 17.36 -2.94
N GLU A 135 3.25 17.86 -1.99
CA GLU A 135 3.07 19.15 -1.29
C GLU A 135 1.80 19.27 -0.43
N THR A 136 1.01 18.19 -0.30
CA THR A 136 -0.22 18.16 0.51
C THR A 136 -0.14 17.12 1.65
N GLY A 137 0.85 16.22 1.59
CA GLY A 137 0.97 15.10 2.51
C GLY A 137 0.05 13.94 2.16
N GLY A 138 -0.17 13.05 3.12
CA GLY A 138 -0.90 11.81 2.88
C GLY A 138 -1.04 10.95 4.13
N GLY A 139 -0.98 9.64 3.92
CA GLY A 139 -1.02 8.71 5.03
C GLY A 139 -0.68 7.29 4.65
N ILE A 140 -0.44 6.52 5.69
CA ILE A 140 -0.10 5.10 5.59
C ILE A 140 -1.32 4.28 5.99
N ILE A 141 -1.72 3.37 5.12
CA ILE A 141 -2.69 2.31 5.37
C ILE A 141 -1.91 1.09 5.86
N THR A 142 -2.21 0.65 7.07
CA THR A 142 -1.58 -0.51 7.71
C THR A 142 -2.60 -1.33 8.49
N TYR A 143 -2.20 -2.50 9.01
CA TYR A 143 -2.99 -3.23 10.00
C TYR A 143 -2.42 -2.98 11.40
N LYS A 144 -3.32 -2.75 12.34
CA LYS A 144 -3.04 -2.67 13.78
C LYS A 144 -4.07 -3.51 14.51
N GLU A 145 -3.61 -4.48 15.30
CA GLU A 145 -4.48 -5.37 16.08
C GLU A 145 -5.55 -6.10 15.25
N GLY A 146 -5.23 -6.40 13.97
CA GLY A 146 -6.13 -7.11 13.06
C GLY A 146 -7.11 -6.22 12.29
N GLU A 147 -7.13 -4.91 12.55
CA GLU A 147 -7.99 -3.95 11.86
C GLU A 147 -7.16 -3.00 11.00
N LEU A 148 -7.77 -2.50 9.91
CA LEU A 148 -7.14 -1.46 9.10
C LEU A 148 -7.04 -0.16 9.88
N TYR A 149 -5.89 0.50 9.75
CA TYR A 149 -5.56 1.73 10.45
C TYR A 149 -4.92 2.73 9.48
N TRP A 150 -5.29 4.00 9.64
CA TRP A 150 -4.76 5.13 8.89
C TRP A 150 -3.81 5.95 9.77
N ILE A 151 -2.57 6.08 9.34
CA ILE A 151 -1.55 6.90 9.99
C ILE A 151 -1.37 8.16 9.16
N HIS A 152 -1.82 9.30 9.67
CA HIS A 152 -1.64 10.57 8.96
C HIS A 152 -0.14 10.94 8.89
N GLN A 153 0.31 11.33 7.70
CA GLN A 153 1.64 11.88 7.45
C GLN A 153 1.48 13.33 6.99
N ALA A 154 2.09 14.26 7.71
CA ALA A 154 2.30 15.61 7.17
C ALA A 154 3.52 15.62 6.25
N ASP A 155 3.56 16.64 5.38
CA ASP A 155 4.78 17.07 4.68
C ASP A 155 5.67 17.92 5.62
#